data_AF-A0A9P1FF76-F1
#
_entry.id   AF-A0A9P1FF76-F1
#
_cell.length_a   1.000
_cell.length_b   1.000
_cell.length_c   1.000
_cell.angle_alpha   90.00
_cell.angle_beta   90.00
_cell.angle_gamma   90.00
#
_symmetry.space_group_name_H-M   'P 1'
#
loop_
_entity.id
_entity.type
_entity.pdbx_description
1 polymer ?
#
loop_
_entity_poly.entity_id
_entity_poly.type
_entity_poly.pdbx_seq_one_letter_code
_entity_poly.pdbx_strand_id
1 'polypeptide(L)'
;MRVLTEVGSMIRAAENAANPQVLQLDATEPARPKIPGRFSAPMKFTTFDTGYNQTGNGFFAQDKDQQAMRVETMRPSVGLGDLLINATDLVVQNKSYVMTGGEHPICRVLPFFGQQRFTDFFSWASNPQLSAYRGQRLVAGRPCTIWALRLKGSHISLCSEGNNPVELNVTLPRNNSGGDVYNFTYHFGTLSTGSHEVPEYLFQKHQICDSVAPACENGRGVAPVPLDAYIFHPGMSHADYNIEDQNVADLPGDALFICTMRLYQEGRLDHNYTLISRYSLEVSPAFGQYAACNGYPNTKPPGPHCFGGDDRLVGREGSFSAGDGEGRCVRENHVGFWYGLPKKGRCPAGEAPGKDAWSSGCTWSLKKRVKTIRQDCLLKDQDYLKYCKADVLEKKGFTRSIKALEAAFASEDPSMGGCADIGGPNTDERLAAVIV
;
A
#
# COMPACT_ATOMS: atom_id res chain seq x y z
N MET A 1 0.80 -7.07 2.81
CA MET A 1 1.35 -7.86 1.70
C MET A 1 2.83 -7.65 1.34
N ARG A 2 3.35 -6.43 1.10
CA ARG A 2 4.76 -6.19 0.68
C ARG A 2 5.80 -6.92 1.55
N VAL A 3 5.61 -6.88 2.87
CA VAL A 3 6.44 -7.59 3.85
C VAL A 3 6.51 -9.08 3.58
N LEU A 4 5.36 -9.69 3.28
CA LEU A 4 5.28 -11.13 3.04
C LEU A 4 6.10 -11.52 1.80
N THR A 5 6.02 -10.69 0.76
CA THR A 5 6.82 -10.85 -0.46
C THR A 5 8.31 -10.74 -0.20
N GLU A 6 8.73 -9.65 0.47
CA GLU A 6 10.14 -9.33 0.72
C GLU A 6 10.77 -10.40 1.62
N VAL A 7 10.12 -10.73 2.74
CA VAL A 7 10.54 -11.81 3.64
C VAL A 7 10.60 -13.14 2.91
N GLY A 8 9.56 -13.50 2.13
CA GLY A 8 9.55 -14.74 1.37
C GLY A 8 10.71 -14.82 0.38
N SER A 9 11.02 -13.71 -0.31
CA SER A 9 12.18 -13.62 -1.21
C SER A 9 13.51 -13.80 -0.47
N MET A 10 13.64 -13.21 0.72
CA MET A 10 14.85 -13.29 1.53
C MET A 10 15.07 -14.68 2.11
N ILE A 11 14.02 -15.35 2.58
CA ILE A 11 14.07 -16.74 3.06
C ILE A 11 14.53 -17.66 1.92
N ARG A 12 13.89 -17.57 0.74
CA ARG A 12 14.28 -18.38 -0.43
C ARG A 12 15.73 -18.11 -0.86
N ALA A 13 16.16 -16.85 -0.86
CA ALA A 13 17.53 -16.49 -1.18
C ALA A 13 18.53 -17.09 -0.17
N ALA A 14 18.20 -17.06 1.12
CA ALA A 14 19.01 -17.67 2.17
C ALA A 14 19.07 -19.20 2.02
N GLU A 15 17.92 -19.85 1.76
CA GLU A 15 17.84 -21.29 1.50
C GLU A 15 18.69 -21.71 0.29
N ASN A 16 18.62 -20.96 -0.81
CA ASN A 16 19.42 -21.23 -2.01
C ASN A 16 20.93 -20.99 -1.79
N ALA A 17 21.30 -20.09 -0.88
CA ALA A 17 22.70 -19.78 -0.56
C ALA A 17 23.29 -20.71 0.51
N ALA A 18 22.48 -21.53 1.18
CA ALA A 18 22.93 -22.42 2.23
C ALA A 18 23.88 -23.49 1.65
N ASN A 19 25.16 -23.42 2.02
CA ASN A 19 26.16 -24.41 1.63
C ASN A 19 25.98 -25.66 2.49
N PRO A 20 25.88 -26.89 1.94
CA PRO A 20 25.72 -28.14 2.69
C PRO A 20 26.84 -28.46 3.69
N GLN A 21 27.90 -27.67 3.78
CA GLN A 21 28.92 -27.85 4.80
C GLN A 21 28.31 -27.86 6.22
N VAL A 22 28.72 -28.85 7.00
CA VAL A 22 28.23 -29.09 8.35
C VAL A 22 28.77 -27.99 9.25
N LEU A 23 27.90 -27.07 9.65
CA LEU A 23 28.17 -26.21 10.80
C LEU A 23 28.23 -27.11 12.04
N GLN A 24 29.36 -27.08 12.74
CA GLN A 24 29.43 -27.66 14.08
C GLN A 24 28.41 -26.92 14.95
N LEU A 25 27.36 -27.64 15.34
CA LEU A 25 26.36 -27.14 16.26
C LEU A 25 26.96 -27.20 17.67
N ASP A 26 26.77 -26.13 18.42
CA ASP A 26 27.09 -26.14 19.85
C ASP A 26 26.16 -27.15 20.53
N ALA A 27 26.74 -28.14 21.22
CA ALA A 27 26.01 -29.21 21.90
C ALA A 27 25.07 -28.69 23.01
N THR A 28 25.22 -27.42 23.42
CA THR A 28 24.35 -26.76 24.39
C THR A 28 23.13 -26.09 23.76
N GLU A 29 23.02 -26.05 22.43
CA GLU A 29 21.85 -25.47 21.75
C GLU A 29 20.59 -26.34 21.98
N PRO A 30 19.45 -25.72 22.33
CA PRO A 30 18.18 -26.44 22.42
C PRO A 30 17.76 -27.01 21.05
N ALA A 31 16.80 -27.94 21.05
CA ALA A 31 16.25 -28.46 19.80
C ALA A 31 15.60 -27.34 18.98
N ARG A 32 15.92 -27.28 17.69
CA ARG A 32 15.32 -26.32 16.76
C ARG A 32 13.83 -26.60 16.58
N PRO A 33 12.99 -25.55 16.48
CA PRO A 33 11.56 -25.71 16.36
C PRO A 33 11.21 -26.30 15.00
N LYS A 34 10.31 -27.27 15.00
CA LYS A 34 9.67 -27.82 13.80
C LYS A 34 8.23 -27.33 13.76
N ILE A 35 8.06 -26.07 13.36
CA ILE A 35 6.74 -25.44 13.27
C ILE A 35 5.84 -26.29 12.36
N PRO A 36 4.58 -26.58 12.76
CA PRO A 36 3.67 -27.36 11.93
C PRO A 36 3.51 -26.76 10.52
N GLY A 37 3.53 -27.61 9.49
CA GLY A 37 3.32 -27.17 8.11
C GLY A 37 1.91 -26.64 7.86
N ARG A 38 0.92 -27.12 8.64
CA ARG A 38 -0.47 -26.67 8.61
C ARG A 38 -0.91 -26.25 10.02
N PHE A 39 -1.22 -24.96 10.19
CA PHE A 39 -1.77 -24.43 11.44
C PHE A 39 -2.54 -23.13 11.19
N SER A 40 -3.35 -22.75 12.18
CA SER A 40 -3.88 -21.39 12.28
C SER A 40 -3.78 -20.86 13.70
N ALA A 41 -3.74 -19.55 13.86
CA ALA A 41 -3.73 -18.90 15.18
C ALA A 41 -4.34 -17.50 15.10
N PRO A 42 -5.09 -17.06 16.14
CA PRO A 42 -5.33 -15.64 16.33
C PRO A 42 -3.98 -14.94 16.56
N MET A 43 -3.87 -13.71 16.07
CA MET A 43 -2.64 -12.96 16.05
C MET A 43 -2.86 -11.55 16.59
N LYS A 44 -1.92 -11.05 17.38
CA LYS A 44 -1.74 -9.61 17.57
C LYS A 44 -0.53 -9.18 16.79
N PHE A 45 -0.59 -8.02 16.16
CA PHE A 45 0.57 -7.53 15.43
C PHE A 45 0.87 -6.10 15.82
N THR A 46 2.15 -5.75 15.74
CA THR A 46 2.64 -4.38 15.83
C THR A 46 3.46 -4.12 14.56
N THR A 47 3.09 -3.11 13.78
CA THR A 47 3.86 -2.67 12.62
C THR A 47 4.43 -1.28 12.86
N PHE A 48 5.60 -1.05 12.31
CA PHE A 48 6.25 0.25 12.17
C PHE A 48 6.60 0.42 10.68
N ASP A 49 5.59 0.34 9.82
CA ASP A 49 5.75 0.55 8.38
C ASP A 49 5.67 2.02 7.97
N THR A 50 4.99 2.78 8.81
CA THR A 50 4.61 4.16 8.57
C THR A 50 5.22 5.10 9.62
N GLY A 51 6.42 4.85 10.12
CA GLY A 51 7.07 5.71 11.14
C GLY A 51 6.34 5.84 12.49
N TYR A 52 5.25 5.09 12.67
CA TYR A 52 4.42 5.07 13.87
C TYR A 52 4.04 3.62 14.16
N ASN A 53 3.99 3.27 15.44
CA ASN A 53 3.54 1.94 15.86
C ASN A 53 2.03 1.82 15.63
N GLN A 54 1.64 0.88 14.77
CA GLN A 54 0.26 0.44 14.64
C GLN A 54 0.14 -0.92 15.30
N THR A 55 -0.78 -1.05 16.25
CA THR A 55 -1.09 -2.35 16.85
C THR A 55 -2.49 -2.75 16.46
N GLY A 56 -2.68 -4.02 16.12
CA GLY A 56 -3.95 -4.56 15.67
C GLY A 56 -4.13 -6.01 16.08
N ASN A 57 -5.36 -6.49 15.88
CA ASN A 57 -5.69 -7.90 15.96
C ASN A 57 -5.76 -8.47 14.55
N GLY A 58 -5.54 -9.77 14.43
CA GLY A 58 -5.54 -10.46 13.15
C GLY A 58 -5.63 -11.96 13.31
N PHE A 59 -5.44 -12.63 12.20
CA PHE A 59 -5.47 -14.08 12.11
C PHE A 59 -4.41 -14.54 11.11
N PHE A 60 -3.73 -15.64 11.44
CA PHE A 60 -2.74 -16.25 10.57
C PHE A 60 -3.13 -17.70 10.33
N ALA A 61 -3.05 -18.15 9.08
CA ALA A 61 -3.12 -19.55 8.73
C ALA A 61 -2.13 -19.88 7.63
N GLN A 62 -1.55 -21.07 7.68
CA GLN A 62 -0.72 -21.60 6.59
C GLN A 62 -1.00 -23.08 6.36
N ASP A 63 -0.77 -23.51 5.13
CA ASP A 63 -0.70 -24.90 4.73
C ASP A 63 0.43 -25.06 3.71
N LYS A 64 1.53 -25.66 4.16
CA LYS A 64 2.72 -25.90 3.35
C LYS A 64 2.47 -26.86 2.19
N ASP A 65 1.65 -27.89 2.39
CA ASP A 65 1.38 -28.91 1.37
C ASP A 65 0.51 -28.34 0.25
N GLN A 66 -0.45 -27.47 0.59
CA GLN A 66 -1.24 -26.71 -0.37
C GLN A 66 -0.51 -25.46 -0.93
N GLN A 67 0.68 -25.14 -0.42
CA GLN A 67 1.39 -23.90 -0.71
C GLN A 67 0.50 -22.66 -0.50
N ALA A 68 -0.21 -22.62 0.63
CA ALA A 68 -1.18 -21.59 0.92
C ALA A 68 -0.90 -20.87 2.25
N MET A 69 -1.21 -19.57 2.29
CA MET A 69 -1.08 -18.75 3.48
C MET A 69 -2.16 -17.68 3.47
N ARG A 70 -2.75 -17.41 4.64
CA ARG A 70 -3.72 -16.36 4.87
C ARG A 70 -3.27 -15.50 6.05
N VAL A 71 -3.30 -14.19 5.86
CA VAL A 71 -3.05 -13.20 6.92
C VAL A 71 -4.20 -12.21 6.91
N GLU A 72 -4.98 -12.19 7.99
CA GLU A 72 -6.01 -11.18 8.22
C GLU A 72 -5.50 -10.16 9.22
N THR A 73 -5.77 -8.89 8.96
CA THR A 73 -5.37 -7.78 9.82
C THR A 73 -6.50 -6.78 9.94
N MET A 74 -6.72 -6.32 11.17
CA MET A 74 -7.56 -5.18 11.49
C MET A 74 -6.70 -4.17 12.25
N ARG A 75 -6.38 -3.05 11.61
CA ARG A 75 -5.53 -1.99 12.18
C ARG A 75 -6.17 -0.61 12.04
N PRO A 76 -5.89 0.31 12.98
CA PRO A 76 -6.20 1.71 12.77
C PRO A 76 -5.36 2.28 11.61
N SER A 77 -5.96 3.16 10.82
CA SER A 77 -5.24 3.95 9.82
C SER A 77 -4.32 4.97 10.50
N VAL A 78 -3.20 5.30 9.86
CA VAL A 78 -2.17 6.16 10.48
C VAL A 78 -2.72 7.56 10.70
N GLY A 79 -2.61 8.07 11.93
CA GLY A 79 -3.13 9.40 12.30
C GLY A 79 -4.66 9.50 12.33
N LEU A 80 -5.37 8.37 12.20
CA LEU A 80 -6.82 8.30 12.03
C LEU A 80 -7.36 7.15 12.88
N GLY A 81 -7.33 7.36 14.21
CA GLY A 81 -7.55 6.30 15.20
C GLY A 81 -8.89 5.57 15.08
N ASP A 82 -9.91 6.24 14.56
CA ASP A 82 -11.27 5.68 14.44
C ASP A 82 -11.49 4.92 13.14
N LEU A 83 -10.59 5.07 12.16
CA LEU A 83 -10.70 4.42 10.87
C LEU A 83 -9.95 3.09 10.90
N LEU A 84 -10.68 1.98 10.85
CA LEU A 84 -10.10 0.65 10.76
C LEU A 84 -9.90 0.24 9.30
N ILE A 85 -8.74 -0.32 9.00
CA ILE A 85 -8.42 -1.01 7.77
C ILE A 85 -8.56 -2.51 8.06
N ASN A 86 -9.56 -3.13 7.44
CA ASN A 86 -9.73 -4.58 7.40
C ASN A 86 -9.11 -5.09 6.10
N ALA A 87 -8.04 -5.88 6.22
CA ALA A 87 -7.32 -6.43 5.09
C ALA A 87 -7.02 -7.91 5.28
N THR A 88 -7.28 -8.70 4.25
CA THR A 88 -6.88 -10.10 4.15
C THR A 88 -5.91 -10.28 2.99
N ASP A 89 -4.71 -10.75 3.28
CA ASP A 89 -3.74 -11.22 2.30
C ASP A 89 -3.87 -12.75 2.18
N LEU A 90 -4.23 -13.26 1.01
CA LEU A 90 -4.30 -14.69 0.70
C LEU A 90 -3.29 -15.04 -0.39
N VAL A 91 -2.36 -15.94 -0.11
CA VAL A 91 -1.44 -16.54 -1.09
C VAL A 91 -1.84 -17.99 -1.28
N VAL A 92 -2.04 -18.41 -2.52
CA VAL A 92 -2.30 -19.82 -2.86
C VAL A 92 -1.43 -20.15 -4.07
N GLN A 93 -0.52 -21.11 -3.90
CA GLN A 93 0.50 -21.47 -4.88
C GLN A 93 1.35 -20.24 -5.27
N ASN A 94 1.17 -19.76 -6.51
CA ASN A 94 1.91 -18.62 -7.07
C ASN A 94 1.00 -17.40 -7.35
N LYS A 95 -0.16 -17.33 -6.67
CA LYS A 95 -1.10 -16.22 -6.79
C LYS A 95 -1.34 -15.60 -5.42
N SER A 96 -1.52 -14.29 -5.42
CA SER A 96 -1.82 -13.53 -4.20
C SER A 96 -3.03 -12.62 -4.43
N TYR A 97 -3.89 -12.59 -3.43
CA TYR A 97 -5.16 -11.88 -3.42
C TYR A 97 -5.18 -10.97 -2.19
N VAL A 98 -5.41 -9.68 -2.39
CA VAL A 98 -5.67 -8.73 -1.31
C VAL A 98 -7.16 -8.49 -1.28
N MET A 99 -7.80 -8.78 -0.14
CA MET A 99 -9.19 -8.39 0.10
C MET A 99 -9.22 -7.27 1.13
N THR A 100 -10.00 -6.23 0.87
CA THR A 100 -10.16 -5.06 1.75
C THR A 100 -11.64 -4.77 1.98
N GLY A 101 -11.99 -4.25 3.16
CA GLY A 101 -13.37 -3.97 3.54
C GLY A 101 -13.98 -5.03 4.45
N GLY A 102 -15.21 -4.76 4.93
CA GLY A 102 -15.98 -5.62 5.81
C GLY A 102 -17.20 -6.20 5.10
N GLU A 103 -18.29 -5.43 5.06
CA GLU A 103 -19.57 -5.87 4.48
C GLU A 103 -19.52 -5.91 2.95
N HIS A 104 -18.77 -4.99 2.32
CA HIS A 104 -18.65 -4.88 0.87
C HIS A 104 -17.19 -5.09 0.42
N PRO A 105 -16.61 -6.28 0.62
CA PRO A 105 -15.19 -6.48 0.37
C PRO A 105 -14.85 -6.33 -1.11
N ILE A 106 -13.69 -5.72 -1.38
CA ILE A 106 -13.08 -5.64 -2.70
C ILE A 106 -11.92 -6.62 -2.74
N CYS A 107 -11.71 -7.30 -3.88
CA CYS A 107 -10.55 -8.15 -4.08
C CYS A 107 -9.68 -7.67 -5.23
N ARG A 108 -8.37 -7.65 -5.00
CA ARG A 108 -7.35 -7.39 -6.02
C ARG A 108 -6.42 -8.58 -6.17
N VAL A 109 -6.12 -8.93 -7.42
CA VAL A 109 -5.10 -9.91 -7.76
C VAL A 109 -3.76 -9.20 -7.93
N LEU A 110 -2.74 -9.61 -7.19
CA LEU A 110 -1.37 -9.11 -7.40
C LEU A 110 -0.78 -9.66 -8.71
N PRO A 111 -0.04 -8.82 -9.45
CA PRO A 111 1.40 -8.77 -9.16
C PRO A 111 1.92 -7.34 -8.90
N PHE A 112 1.22 -6.50 -8.12
CA PHE A 112 1.71 -5.13 -7.82
C PHE A 112 3.17 -5.09 -7.30
N PHE A 113 3.64 -6.14 -6.62
CA PHE A 113 4.99 -6.23 -6.04
C PHE A 113 5.82 -7.41 -6.58
N GLY A 114 5.58 -7.84 -7.82
CA GLY A 114 6.29 -8.97 -8.46
C GLY A 114 5.64 -10.34 -8.22
N GLN A 115 6.33 -11.42 -8.61
CA GLN A 115 5.83 -12.79 -8.47
C GLN A 115 5.67 -13.17 -7.00
N GLN A 116 4.43 -13.15 -6.52
CA GLN A 116 4.05 -13.58 -5.19
C GLN A 116 3.96 -15.10 -5.16
N ARG A 117 5.05 -15.74 -4.74
CA ARG A 117 5.08 -17.18 -4.51
C ARG A 117 4.93 -17.46 -3.02
N PHE A 118 4.20 -18.51 -2.70
CA PHE A 118 4.16 -19.05 -1.34
C PHE A 118 5.58 -19.23 -0.80
N THR A 119 5.77 -18.92 0.48
CA THR A 119 6.98 -19.24 1.22
C THR A 119 6.59 -19.60 2.63
N ASP A 120 7.11 -20.73 3.08
CA ASP A 120 7.00 -21.16 4.46
C ASP A 120 7.81 -20.19 5.33
N PHE A 121 7.12 -19.30 6.07
CA PHE A 121 7.76 -18.27 6.89
C PHE A 121 8.64 -18.83 8.02
N PHE A 122 8.51 -20.13 8.28
CA PHE A 122 9.14 -20.80 9.42
C PHE A 122 10.13 -21.88 8.99
N SER A 123 10.26 -22.19 7.70
CA SER A 123 11.14 -23.25 7.19
C SER A 123 12.58 -23.11 7.69
N TRP A 124 13.08 -21.88 7.68
CA TRP A 124 14.43 -21.53 8.10
C TRP A 124 14.73 -21.83 9.56
N ALA A 125 13.73 -21.79 10.45
CA ALA A 125 13.95 -21.93 11.89
C ALA A 125 14.45 -23.34 12.26
N SER A 126 13.96 -24.35 11.53
CA SER A 126 14.37 -25.74 11.68
C SER A 126 15.72 -26.07 11.03
N ASN A 127 16.22 -25.20 10.14
CA ASN A 127 17.44 -25.45 9.38
C ASN A 127 18.69 -24.95 10.14
N PRO A 128 19.62 -25.83 10.57
CA PRO A 128 20.81 -25.45 11.33
C PRO A 128 21.80 -24.53 10.61
N GLN A 129 21.73 -24.47 9.28
CA GLN A 129 22.56 -23.57 8.48
C GLN A 129 21.99 -22.15 8.48
N LEU A 130 20.68 -22.03 8.57
CA LEU A 130 19.96 -20.77 8.48
C LEU A 130 19.63 -20.17 9.84
N SER A 131 19.43 -20.98 10.89
CA SER A 131 19.02 -20.49 12.21
C SER A 131 20.16 -20.50 13.24
N ALA A 132 20.20 -19.45 14.05
CA ALA A 132 21.07 -19.32 15.21
C ALA A 132 20.22 -19.16 16.49
N TYR A 133 20.57 -19.92 17.53
CA TYR A 133 20.00 -19.72 18.86
C TYR A 133 20.45 -18.36 19.43
N ARG A 134 19.52 -17.64 20.08
CA ARG A 134 19.74 -16.28 20.63
C ARG A 134 19.39 -16.15 22.11
N GLY A 135 19.05 -17.24 22.79
CA GLY A 135 18.63 -17.21 24.19
C GLY A 135 17.16 -17.56 24.39
N GLN A 136 16.72 -17.43 25.63
CA GLN A 136 15.32 -17.63 26.03
C GLN A 136 14.74 -16.31 26.51
N ARG A 137 13.42 -16.14 26.39
CA ARG A 137 12.69 -15.03 26.99
C ARG A 137 11.25 -15.39 27.30
N LEU A 138 10.58 -14.52 28.04
CA LEU A 138 9.15 -14.61 28.32
C LEU A 138 8.40 -13.65 27.38
N VAL A 139 7.47 -14.17 26.57
CA VAL A 139 6.59 -13.34 25.72
C VAL A 139 5.15 -13.60 26.14
N ALA A 140 4.46 -12.57 26.61
CA ALA A 140 3.07 -12.67 27.09
C ALA A 140 2.85 -13.82 28.10
N GLY A 141 3.80 -14.05 29.00
CA GLY A 141 3.74 -15.13 30.00
C GLY A 141 4.13 -16.52 29.49
N ARG A 142 4.49 -16.67 28.21
CA ARG A 142 4.94 -17.94 27.61
C ARG A 142 6.46 -17.99 27.49
N PRO A 143 7.15 -18.96 28.11
CA PRO A 143 8.58 -19.12 27.95
C PRO A 143 8.88 -19.62 26.55
N CYS A 144 9.77 -18.94 25.83
CA CYS A 144 10.12 -19.32 24.46
C CYS A 144 11.61 -19.17 24.18
N THR A 145 12.07 -20.01 23.25
CA THR A 145 13.45 -20.03 22.73
C THR A 145 13.52 -19.15 21.50
N ILE A 146 14.49 -18.23 21.45
CA ILE A 146 14.66 -17.30 20.33
C ILE A 146 15.62 -17.89 19.30
N TRP A 147 15.15 -17.95 18.06
CA TRP A 147 15.91 -18.31 16.88
C TRP A 147 15.99 -17.11 15.96
N ALA A 148 17.16 -16.81 15.41
CA ALA A 148 17.33 -15.75 14.42
C ALA A 148 17.82 -16.31 13.09
N LEU A 149 17.26 -15.82 11.99
CA LEU A 149 17.74 -16.10 10.66
C LEU A 149 19.13 -15.48 10.48
N ARG A 150 20.08 -16.28 10.00
CA ARG A 150 21.44 -15.88 9.63
C ARG A 150 21.41 -15.19 8.26
N LEU A 151 20.91 -13.95 8.25
CA LEU A 151 20.90 -13.11 7.05
C LEU A 151 21.60 -11.78 7.34
N LYS A 152 22.48 -11.36 6.43
CA LYS A 152 23.16 -10.06 6.55
C LYS A 152 22.18 -8.93 6.22
N GLY A 153 22.20 -7.87 7.02
CA GLY A 153 21.45 -6.64 6.76
C GLY A 153 19.97 -6.66 7.17
N SER A 154 19.41 -7.80 7.56
CA SER A 154 18.02 -7.87 8.05
C SER A 154 17.95 -8.74 9.29
N HIS A 155 16.97 -8.47 10.14
CA HIS A 155 16.77 -9.24 11.37
C HIS A 155 15.41 -9.91 11.33
N ILE A 156 15.40 -11.23 11.13
CA ILE A 156 14.21 -12.05 11.26
C ILE A 156 14.44 -12.97 12.45
N SER A 157 13.54 -12.95 13.43
CA SER A 157 13.64 -13.82 14.60
C SER A 157 12.29 -14.42 14.99
N LEU A 158 12.34 -15.65 15.49
CA LEU A 158 11.21 -16.44 15.93
C LEU A 158 11.42 -16.83 17.39
N CYS A 159 10.49 -16.46 18.27
CA CYS A 159 10.37 -17.05 19.60
C CYS A 159 9.42 -18.24 19.52
N SER A 160 9.88 -19.42 19.92
CA SER A 160 9.08 -20.65 19.88
C SER A 160 9.05 -21.36 21.24
N GLU A 161 7.88 -21.86 21.62
CA GLU A 161 7.67 -22.75 22.76
C GLU A 161 7.58 -24.19 22.23
N GLY A 162 8.72 -24.89 22.21
CA GLY A 162 8.85 -26.14 21.45
C GLY A 162 8.61 -25.89 19.96
N ASN A 163 7.58 -26.52 19.39
CA ASN A 163 7.18 -26.36 17.99
C ASN A 163 6.11 -25.29 17.77
N ASN A 164 5.67 -24.58 18.83
CA ASN A 164 4.64 -23.56 18.72
C ASN A 164 5.29 -22.19 18.53
N PRO A 165 5.02 -21.47 17.43
CA PRO A 165 5.46 -20.08 17.29
C PRO A 165 4.73 -19.21 18.31
N VAL A 166 5.46 -18.33 18.99
CA VAL A 166 4.93 -17.38 19.98
C VAL A 166 5.05 -15.96 19.46
N GLU A 167 6.21 -15.61 18.88
CA GLU A 167 6.45 -14.29 18.32
C GLU A 167 7.34 -14.38 17.09
N LEU A 168 6.96 -13.74 15.99
CA LEU A 168 7.80 -13.53 14.81
C LEU A 168 8.11 -12.04 14.70
N ASN A 169 9.40 -11.69 14.77
CA ASN A 169 9.88 -10.34 14.48
C ASN A 169 10.53 -10.31 13.11
N VAL A 170 10.16 -9.30 12.33
CA VAL A 170 10.72 -9.02 11.02
C VAL A 170 11.16 -7.56 11.01
N THR A 171 12.46 -7.35 10.86
CA THR A 171 13.11 -6.07 10.78
C THR A 171 13.83 -6.02 9.43
N LEU A 172 13.25 -5.27 8.49
CA LEU A 172 13.78 -5.11 7.14
C LEU A 172 14.47 -3.74 7.03
N PRO A 173 15.71 -3.68 6.53
CA PRO A 173 16.33 -2.40 6.24
C PRO A 173 15.54 -1.75 5.10
N ARG A 174 15.20 -0.47 5.21
CA ARG A 174 14.58 0.22 4.07
C ARG A 174 15.58 0.41 2.93
N ASN A 175 16.87 0.48 3.23
CA ASN A 175 17.95 0.66 2.25
C ASN A 175 19.25 -0.05 2.65
N ASN A 176 20.11 -0.26 1.66
CA ASN A 176 21.48 -0.77 1.89
C ASN A 176 22.39 0.24 2.62
N SER A 177 21.89 1.45 2.91
CA SER A 177 22.64 2.56 3.53
C SER A 177 22.41 2.70 5.04
N GLY A 178 21.75 1.74 5.68
CA GLY A 178 21.64 1.68 7.15
C GLY A 178 20.67 2.67 7.79
N GLY A 179 19.78 3.30 7.00
CA GLY A 179 18.68 4.14 7.51
C GLY A 179 17.37 3.36 7.61
N ASP A 180 16.43 3.88 8.41
CA ASP A 180 15.06 3.44 8.74
C ASP A 180 14.67 1.98 8.52
N VAL A 181 14.06 1.39 9.54
CA VAL A 181 13.75 -0.03 9.58
C VAL A 181 12.24 -0.25 9.54
N TYR A 182 11.77 -1.07 8.60
CA TYR A 182 10.42 -1.63 8.73
C TYR A 182 10.44 -2.68 9.82
N ASN A 183 9.64 -2.50 10.87
CA ASN A 183 9.52 -3.48 11.94
C ASN A 183 8.11 -4.06 11.98
N PHE A 184 8.02 -5.39 12.00
CA PHE A 184 6.77 -6.13 12.15
C PHE A 184 6.97 -7.16 13.25
N THR A 185 6.14 -7.09 14.27
CA THR A 185 6.07 -8.08 15.33
C THR A 185 4.71 -8.76 15.25
N TYR A 186 4.69 -10.07 15.13
CA TYR A 186 3.49 -10.89 15.15
C TYR A 186 3.53 -11.76 16.40
N HIS A 187 2.56 -11.61 17.30
CA HIS A 187 2.36 -12.47 18.46
C HIS A 187 1.25 -13.47 18.16
N PHE A 188 1.55 -14.76 18.23
CA PHE A 188 0.61 -15.83 17.96
C PHE A 188 -0.03 -16.31 19.26
N GLY A 189 -1.36 -16.45 19.24
CA GLY A 189 -2.11 -17.09 20.32
C GLY A 189 -1.95 -18.61 20.32
N THR A 190 -2.97 -19.30 20.84
CA THR A 190 -3.04 -20.76 20.80
C THR A 190 -3.14 -21.23 19.36
N LEU A 191 -2.30 -22.20 18.99
CA LEU A 191 -2.36 -22.82 17.67
C LEU A 191 -3.49 -23.83 17.60
N SER A 192 -4.17 -23.83 16.48
CA SER A 192 -5.02 -24.91 16.01
C SER A 192 -4.20 -25.77 15.03
N THR A 193 -4.09 -27.06 15.30
CA THR A 193 -3.27 -28.00 14.53
C THR A 193 -4.10 -29.23 14.15
N GLY A 194 -4.19 -29.51 12.85
CA GLY A 194 -4.98 -30.64 12.32
C GLY A 194 -5.98 -30.19 11.27
N SER A 195 -6.44 -31.11 10.42
CA SER A 195 -7.36 -30.82 9.31
C SER A 195 -8.74 -30.33 9.78
N HIS A 196 -9.23 -30.86 10.90
CA HIS A 196 -10.50 -30.44 11.49
C HIS A 196 -10.41 -29.07 12.18
N GLU A 197 -9.23 -28.69 12.68
CA GLU A 197 -9.01 -27.42 13.37
C GLU A 197 -8.52 -26.30 12.43
N VAL A 198 -7.97 -26.65 11.28
CA VAL A 198 -7.54 -25.72 10.22
C VAL A 198 -8.34 -26.03 8.94
N PRO A 199 -9.56 -25.47 8.82
CA PRO A 199 -10.44 -25.77 7.71
C PRO A 199 -9.87 -25.38 6.35
N GLU A 200 -10.16 -26.16 5.32
CA GLU A 200 -9.67 -25.91 3.95
C GLU A 200 -10.20 -24.59 3.35
N TYR A 201 -11.39 -24.14 3.75
CA TYR A 201 -11.97 -22.89 3.24
C TYR A 201 -11.09 -21.65 3.54
N LEU A 202 -10.21 -21.71 4.54
CA LEU A 202 -9.26 -20.63 4.84
C LEU A 202 -8.29 -20.38 3.67
N PHE A 203 -8.00 -21.41 2.89
CA PHE A 203 -7.05 -21.36 1.77
C PHE A 203 -7.74 -21.28 0.40
N GLN A 204 -9.07 -21.21 0.37
CA GLN A 204 -9.82 -21.08 -0.86
C GLN A 204 -9.90 -19.62 -1.29
N LYS A 205 -9.65 -19.38 -2.59
CA LYS A 205 -9.89 -18.08 -3.21
C LYS A 205 -11.37 -17.73 -3.05
N HIS A 206 -11.66 -16.55 -2.52
CA HIS A 206 -13.04 -16.06 -2.42
C HIS A 206 -13.58 -15.70 -3.81
N GLN A 207 -14.85 -15.98 -4.07
CA GLN A 207 -15.51 -15.70 -5.35
C GLN A 207 -15.48 -14.22 -5.77
N ILE A 208 -15.37 -13.28 -4.82
CA ILE A 208 -15.24 -11.83 -5.12
C ILE A 208 -13.95 -11.53 -5.90
N CYS A 209 -12.96 -12.42 -5.87
CA CYS A 209 -11.71 -12.28 -6.59
C CYS A 209 -11.79 -12.76 -8.05
N ASP A 210 -12.95 -13.27 -8.49
CA ASP A 210 -13.18 -13.73 -9.87
C ASP A 210 -13.58 -12.60 -10.82
N SER A 211 -13.93 -11.44 -10.28
CA SER A 211 -14.38 -10.29 -11.06
C SER A 211 -13.90 -8.98 -10.43
N VAL A 212 -13.73 -7.96 -11.27
CA VAL A 212 -13.61 -6.58 -10.80
C VAL A 212 -14.95 -6.12 -10.23
N ALA A 213 -14.94 -5.42 -9.09
CA ALA A 213 -16.15 -4.92 -8.49
C ALA A 213 -16.88 -3.93 -9.43
N PRO A 214 -18.21 -4.03 -9.60
CA PRO A 214 -18.96 -3.23 -10.57
C PRO A 214 -18.94 -1.74 -10.22
N ALA A 215 -19.23 -0.89 -11.20
CA ALA A 215 -19.37 0.56 -11.00
C ALA A 215 -20.38 0.90 -9.90
N CYS A 216 -20.10 1.91 -9.10
CA CYS A 216 -20.99 2.37 -8.04
C CYS A 216 -22.38 2.76 -8.57
N GLU A 217 -23.42 2.14 -8.02
CA GLU A 217 -24.82 2.33 -8.44
C GLU A 217 -25.28 3.79 -8.29
N ASN A 218 -24.87 4.46 -7.21
CA ASN A 218 -25.25 5.84 -6.93
C ASN A 218 -24.68 6.88 -7.90
N GLY A 219 -23.74 6.49 -8.78
CA GLY A 219 -23.22 7.34 -9.84
C GLY A 219 -23.79 7.05 -11.22
N ARG A 220 -24.59 5.99 -11.40
CA ARG A 220 -25.13 5.62 -12.71
C ARG A 220 -26.23 6.57 -13.15
N GLY A 221 -26.18 7.00 -14.41
CA GLY A 221 -27.14 7.96 -14.96
C GLY A 221 -26.98 9.39 -14.42
N VAL A 222 -25.98 9.63 -13.57
CA VAL A 222 -25.65 10.95 -13.03
C VAL A 222 -24.72 11.67 -13.99
N ALA A 223 -24.92 12.99 -14.15
CA ALA A 223 -24.04 13.82 -14.96
C ALA A 223 -22.59 13.78 -14.44
N PRO A 224 -21.58 13.99 -15.31
CA PRO A 224 -20.20 14.11 -14.87
C PRO A 224 -20.05 15.17 -13.80
N VAL A 225 -19.13 14.92 -12.87
CA VAL A 225 -18.83 15.84 -11.77
C VAL A 225 -17.42 16.40 -11.94
N PRO A 226 -17.18 17.67 -11.55
CA PRO A 226 -15.84 18.21 -11.51
C PRO A 226 -15.02 17.49 -10.42
N LEU A 227 -13.75 17.26 -10.71
CA LEU A 227 -12.77 16.74 -9.76
C LEU A 227 -11.50 17.59 -9.82
N ASP A 228 -11.13 18.16 -8.68
CA ASP A 228 -9.80 18.72 -8.48
C ASP A 228 -8.86 17.59 -8.04
N ALA A 229 -7.88 17.29 -8.89
CA ALA A 229 -6.95 16.19 -8.72
C ALA A 229 -5.53 16.70 -8.54
N TYR A 230 -4.79 16.09 -7.63
CA TYR A 230 -3.41 16.40 -7.29
C TYR A 230 -2.52 15.19 -7.59
N ILE A 231 -1.31 15.44 -8.09
CA ILE A 231 -0.35 14.40 -8.43
C ILE A 231 1.08 14.86 -8.22
N PHE A 232 1.90 13.93 -7.70
CA PHE A 232 3.35 14.05 -7.58
C PHE A 232 4.03 13.46 -8.80
N HIS A 233 4.98 14.19 -9.38
CA HIS A 233 5.71 13.74 -10.58
C HIS A 233 7.21 14.11 -10.54
N PRO A 234 8.08 13.33 -11.23
CA PRO A 234 9.53 13.40 -11.08
C PRO A 234 10.18 14.62 -11.71
N GLY A 235 9.56 15.23 -12.73
CA GLY A 235 10.17 16.32 -13.47
C GLY A 235 9.24 17.05 -14.41
N MET A 236 9.86 17.85 -15.29
CA MET A 236 9.19 18.78 -16.20
C MET A 236 8.92 18.19 -17.60
N SER A 237 9.24 16.92 -17.87
CA SER A 237 9.09 16.37 -19.22
C SER A 237 7.62 16.21 -19.61
N HIS A 238 7.30 16.21 -20.90
CA HIS A 238 5.92 15.95 -21.36
C HIS A 238 5.34 14.64 -20.81
N ALA A 239 6.17 13.60 -20.66
CA ALA A 239 5.76 12.34 -20.09
C ALA A 239 5.35 12.47 -18.61
N ASP A 240 5.98 13.38 -17.87
CA ASP A 240 5.70 13.61 -16.44
C ASP A 240 4.38 14.36 -16.21
N TYR A 241 3.86 15.06 -17.22
CA TYR A 241 2.56 15.75 -17.18
C TYR A 241 1.41 14.92 -17.77
N ASN A 242 1.68 13.75 -18.33
CA ASN A 242 0.62 12.86 -18.78
C ASN A 242 0.03 12.12 -17.58
N ILE A 243 -1.22 12.45 -17.24
CA ILE A 243 -1.96 11.82 -16.14
C ILE A 243 -2.78 10.60 -16.58
N GLU A 244 -2.68 10.17 -17.85
CA GLU A 244 -3.19 8.87 -18.28
C GLU A 244 -2.45 7.75 -17.57
N ASP A 245 -3.21 6.75 -17.10
CA ASP A 245 -2.68 5.60 -16.38
C ASP A 245 -1.82 6.03 -15.17
N GLN A 246 -2.24 7.13 -14.51
CA GLN A 246 -1.69 7.62 -13.25
C GLN A 246 -2.70 7.57 -12.10
N ASN A 247 -2.15 7.46 -10.90
CA ASN A 247 -2.85 7.70 -9.66
C ASN A 247 -2.83 9.20 -9.38
N VAL A 248 -4.00 9.73 -9.05
CA VAL A 248 -4.18 11.09 -8.55
C VAL A 248 -4.97 11.02 -7.25
N ALA A 249 -5.03 12.11 -6.51
CA ALA A 249 -5.84 12.19 -5.31
C ALA A 249 -6.60 13.50 -5.25
N ASP A 250 -7.69 13.56 -4.50
CA ASP A 250 -8.25 14.85 -4.10
C ASP A 250 -7.37 15.51 -3.04
N LEU A 251 -7.71 16.75 -2.66
CA LEU A 251 -6.90 17.53 -1.73
C LEU A 251 -6.62 16.79 -0.40
N PRO A 252 -7.62 16.21 0.31
CA PRO A 252 -7.33 15.44 1.52
C PRO A 252 -6.53 14.16 1.27
N GLY A 253 -6.82 13.45 0.19
CA GLY A 253 -6.13 12.21 -0.15
C GLY A 253 -4.65 12.45 -0.48
N ASP A 254 -4.35 13.52 -1.20
CA ASP A 254 -2.97 13.89 -1.52
C ASP A 254 -2.27 14.43 -0.28
N ALA A 255 -2.92 15.27 0.53
CA ALA A 255 -2.33 15.77 1.77
C ALA A 255 -1.88 14.63 2.69
N LEU A 256 -2.71 13.59 2.83
CA LEU A 256 -2.39 12.37 3.54
C LEU A 256 -1.26 11.59 2.86
N PHE A 257 -1.30 11.41 1.54
CA PHE A 257 -0.23 10.75 0.79
C PHE A 257 1.13 11.44 1.00
N ILE A 258 1.18 12.78 0.97
CA ILE A 258 2.42 13.53 1.20
C ILE A 258 2.93 13.31 2.61
N CYS A 259 2.06 13.49 3.60
CA CYS A 259 2.45 13.34 5.00
C CYS A 259 2.96 11.94 5.28
N THR A 260 2.26 10.93 4.78
CA THR A 260 2.68 9.54 4.93
C THR A 260 3.98 9.28 4.20
N MET A 261 4.07 9.57 2.90
CA MET A 261 5.31 9.35 2.13
C MET A 261 6.52 10.07 2.71
N ARG A 262 6.39 11.31 3.18
CA ARG A 262 7.54 12.12 3.63
C ARG A 262 7.91 11.97 5.08
N LEU A 263 6.96 11.76 5.99
CA LEU A 263 7.29 11.37 7.35
C LEU A 263 7.86 9.96 7.38
N TYR A 264 7.44 9.11 6.44
CA TYR A 264 7.83 7.71 6.50
C TYR A 264 9.11 7.52 5.74
N GLN A 265 9.27 8.01 4.51
CA GLN A 265 10.43 7.71 3.65
C GLN A 265 11.47 8.85 3.66
N GLU A 266 12.05 9.16 4.83
CA GLU A 266 13.11 10.18 4.93
C GLU A 266 14.20 9.92 3.86
N GLY A 267 14.17 10.71 2.79
CA GLY A 267 15.18 10.70 1.72
C GLY A 267 14.85 9.96 0.41
N ARG A 268 13.74 9.21 0.26
CA ARG A 268 13.40 8.60 -1.05
C ARG A 268 11.90 8.53 -1.29
N LEU A 269 11.39 9.40 -2.17
CA LEU A 269 10.12 9.16 -2.84
C LEU A 269 10.32 8.10 -3.94
N ASP A 270 9.33 7.21 -4.10
CA ASP A 270 9.37 6.06 -5.04
C ASP A 270 9.83 6.45 -6.47
N HIS A 271 9.61 7.70 -6.86
CA HIS A 271 9.99 8.21 -8.18
C HIS A 271 10.79 9.51 -8.15
N ASN A 272 11.45 9.87 -7.03
CA ASN A 272 12.16 11.16 -6.91
C ASN A 272 11.28 12.34 -7.34
N TYR A 273 10.04 12.39 -6.85
CA TYR A 273 9.11 13.46 -7.19
C TYR A 273 9.74 14.81 -6.83
N THR A 274 9.68 15.77 -7.76
CA THR A 274 10.20 17.13 -7.54
C THR A 274 9.11 18.18 -7.68
N LEU A 275 7.96 17.80 -8.22
CA LEU A 275 6.85 18.68 -8.55
C LEU A 275 5.52 18.12 -8.06
N ILE A 276 4.56 19.01 -7.87
CA ILE A 276 3.17 18.70 -7.54
C ILE A 276 2.30 19.52 -8.48
N SER A 277 1.37 18.87 -9.17
CA SER A 277 0.43 19.53 -10.08
C SER A 277 -1.00 19.37 -9.61
N ARG A 278 -1.80 20.43 -9.77
CA ARG A 278 -3.27 20.39 -9.64
C ARG A 278 -3.89 20.40 -11.04
N TYR A 279 -4.83 19.49 -11.25
CA TYR A 279 -5.63 19.35 -12.46
C TYR A 279 -7.10 19.53 -12.14
N SER A 280 -7.83 20.11 -13.09
CA SER A 280 -9.28 20.11 -13.10
C SER A 280 -9.75 19.10 -14.13
N LEU A 281 -10.55 18.14 -13.67
CA LEU A 281 -11.11 17.05 -14.46
C LEU A 281 -12.63 17.11 -14.45
N GLU A 282 -13.27 16.48 -15.43
CA GLU A 282 -14.65 16.01 -15.30
C GLU A 282 -14.65 14.48 -15.32
N VAL A 283 -15.32 13.86 -14.36
CA VAL A 283 -15.34 12.41 -14.18
C VAL A 283 -16.77 11.89 -14.07
N SER A 284 -17.02 10.68 -14.56
CA SER A 284 -18.25 9.97 -14.25
C SER A 284 -18.26 9.60 -12.75
N PRO A 285 -19.33 9.92 -11.99
CA PRO A 285 -19.42 9.56 -10.58
C PRO A 285 -19.71 8.07 -10.37
N ALA A 286 -19.94 7.28 -11.42
CA ALA A 286 -20.08 5.83 -11.38
C ALA A 286 -18.71 5.15 -11.25
N PHE A 287 -18.00 5.44 -10.16
CA PHE A 287 -16.63 5.00 -9.95
C PHE A 287 -16.49 3.46 -9.99
N GLY A 288 -15.44 3.00 -10.64
CA GLY A 288 -15.04 1.59 -10.67
C GLY A 288 -14.12 1.23 -9.50
N GLN A 289 -13.77 -0.06 -9.39
CA GLN A 289 -12.73 -0.52 -8.46
C GLN A 289 -11.42 0.22 -8.75
N TYR A 290 -10.78 0.76 -7.69
CA TYR A 290 -9.48 1.39 -7.83
C TYR A 290 -8.43 0.43 -8.38
N ALA A 291 -7.76 0.90 -9.43
CA ALA A 291 -6.58 0.28 -9.99
C ALA A 291 -5.36 1.11 -9.59
N ALA A 292 -4.27 0.48 -9.15
CA ALA A 292 -3.04 1.24 -8.93
C ALA A 292 -2.38 1.50 -10.29
N CYS A 293 -2.38 2.77 -10.67
CA CYS A 293 -1.87 3.30 -11.91
C CYS A 293 -0.56 4.07 -11.64
N ASN A 294 0.61 3.41 -11.70
CA ASN A 294 1.90 4.01 -11.31
C ASN A 294 2.79 4.26 -12.53
N GLY A 295 2.43 5.26 -13.33
CA GLY A 295 2.75 5.30 -14.76
C GLY A 295 3.89 6.19 -15.22
N TYR A 296 5.06 6.20 -14.59
CA TYR A 296 6.21 6.86 -15.23
C TYR A 296 6.93 5.87 -16.18
N PRO A 297 7.37 6.27 -17.38
CA PRO A 297 8.05 5.37 -18.33
C PRO A 297 9.27 4.64 -17.75
N ASN A 298 9.87 5.22 -16.71
CA ASN A 298 11.07 4.71 -16.06
C ASN A 298 10.80 3.94 -14.74
N THR A 299 9.54 3.57 -14.45
CA THR A 299 9.22 2.74 -13.27
C THR A 299 9.58 1.25 -13.48
N LYS A 300 9.59 0.47 -12.40
CA LYS A 300 9.73 -0.99 -12.45
C LYS A 300 8.56 -1.64 -11.69
N PRO A 301 7.63 -2.33 -12.37
CA PRO A 301 7.58 -2.59 -13.82
C PRO A 301 7.39 -1.30 -14.63
N PRO A 302 7.88 -1.24 -15.90
CA PRO A 302 7.73 -0.06 -16.73
C PRO A 302 6.25 0.28 -16.90
N GLY A 303 5.89 1.51 -16.53
CA GLY A 303 4.59 2.10 -16.79
C GLY A 303 4.49 2.77 -18.16
N PRO A 304 3.33 3.32 -18.50
CA PRO A 304 2.15 3.45 -17.66
C PRO A 304 1.10 2.35 -17.87
N HIS A 305 0.73 1.65 -16.78
CA HIS A 305 -0.32 0.64 -16.77
C HIS A 305 -1.05 0.64 -15.42
N CYS A 306 -2.38 0.57 -15.45
CA CYS A 306 -3.21 0.35 -14.28
C CYS A 306 -3.37 -1.16 -14.00
N PHE A 307 -3.23 -1.57 -12.74
CA PHE A 307 -3.46 -2.96 -12.34
C PHE A 307 -4.54 -3.07 -11.28
N GLY A 308 -5.26 -4.20 -11.25
CA GLY A 308 -6.14 -4.56 -10.13
C GLY A 308 -7.49 -3.83 -10.06
N GLY A 309 -7.95 -3.17 -11.13
CA GLY A 309 -9.27 -2.56 -11.21
C GLY A 309 -9.82 -2.59 -12.64
N ASP A 310 -10.86 -1.79 -12.90
CA ASP A 310 -11.44 -1.64 -14.24
C ASP A 310 -10.46 -0.88 -15.13
N ASP A 311 -10.27 -1.31 -16.37
CA ASP A 311 -9.29 -0.71 -17.28
C ASP A 311 -9.81 0.52 -18.03
N ARG A 312 -11.07 0.91 -17.78
CA ARG A 312 -11.77 2.03 -18.42
C ARG A 312 -12.43 2.97 -17.42
N LEU A 313 -13.08 2.48 -16.37
CA LEU A 313 -13.73 3.33 -15.36
C LEU A 313 -12.69 4.07 -14.51
N VAL A 314 -12.98 5.31 -14.11
CA VAL A 314 -12.20 5.96 -13.05
C VAL A 314 -12.34 5.12 -11.78
N GLY A 315 -11.24 4.54 -11.34
CA GLY A 315 -11.19 3.78 -10.11
C GLY A 315 -11.15 4.74 -8.92
N ARG A 316 -11.84 4.44 -7.82
CA ARG A 316 -11.82 5.26 -6.59
C ARG A 316 -11.61 4.41 -5.35
N GLU A 317 -10.71 4.83 -4.47
CA GLU A 317 -10.57 4.28 -3.13
C GLU A 317 -10.39 5.40 -2.11
N GLY A 318 -10.90 5.22 -0.91
CA GLY A 318 -10.50 6.00 0.25
C GLY A 318 -9.02 5.75 0.50
N SER A 319 -8.28 6.82 0.75
CA SER A 319 -6.82 6.77 0.92
C SER A 319 -6.37 5.65 1.86
N PHE A 320 -5.42 4.82 1.43
CA PHE A 320 -4.98 3.61 2.16
C PHE A 320 -6.10 2.58 2.42
N SER A 321 -6.99 2.37 1.44
CA SER A 321 -8.13 1.45 1.53
C SER A 321 -9.09 1.77 2.69
N ALA A 322 -9.25 3.06 3.00
CA ALA A 322 -10.08 3.55 4.09
C ALA A 322 -11.57 3.30 3.86
N GLY A 323 -12.23 2.66 4.83
CA GLY A 323 -13.68 2.46 4.85
C GLY A 323 -14.11 1.12 4.27
N ASP A 324 -15.40 0.80 4.44
CA ASP A 324 -15.98 -0.41 3.88
C ASP A 324 -16.04 -0.36 2.35
N GLY A 325 -15.69 -1.45 1.69
CA GLY A 325 -15.43 -1.46 0.24
C GLY A 325 -14.49 -0.34 -0.20
N GLU A 326 -13.52 -0.01 0.66
CA GLU A 326 -12.55 1.07 0.47
C GLU A 326 -13.21 2.43 0.26
N GLY A 327 -14.43 2.64 0.76
CA GLY A 327 -15.16 3.90 0.58
C GLY A 327 -15.48 4.23 -0.89
N ARG A 328 -15.28 3.30 -1.82
CA ARG A 328 -15.36 3.53 -3.27
C ARG A 328 -16.69 4.14 -3.71
N CYS A 329 -17.79 3.82 -3.04
CA CYS A 329 -19.12 4.30 -3.39
C CYS A 329 -19.71 5.33 -2.42
N VAL A 330 -18.97 5.77 -1.39
CA VAL A 330 -19.45 6.85 -0.51
C VAL A 330 -19.23 8.21 -1.17
N ARG A 331 -20.06 9.20 -0.82
CA ARG A 331 -19.94 10.55 -1.40
C ARG A 331 -18.69 11.28 -0.89
N GLU A 332 -18.42 11.14 0.39
CA GLU A 332 -17.35 11.85 1.10
C GLU A 332 -16.57 10.87 1.96
N ASN A 333 -15.27 11.13 2.08
CA ASN A 333 -14.39 10.44 3.00
C ASN A 333 -13.50 11.48 3.68
N HIS A 334 -13.46 11.45 5.01
CA HIS A 334 -12.69 12.41 5.82
C HIS A 334 -11.18 12.33 5.57
N VAL A 335 -10.70 11.26 4.94
CA VAL A 335 -9.29 11.07 4.55
C VAL A 335 -9.03 11.32 3.07
N GLY A 336 -10.07 11.78 2.35
CA GLY A 336 -10.07 11.95 0.91
C GLY A 336 -10.08 10.63 0.14
N PHE A 337 -9.89 10.77 -1.15
CA PHE A 337 -9.91 9.68 -2.10
C PHE A 337 -8.67 9.71 -2.98
N TRP A 338 -8.22 8.52 -3.35
CA TRP A 338 -7.31 8.28 -4.45
C TRP A 338 -8.11 7.78 -5.65
N TYR A 339 -7.65 8.18 -6.83
CA TYR A 339 -8.29 7.87 -8.10
C TYR A 339 -7.26 7.27 -9.05
N GLY A 340 -7.64 6.17 -9.69
CA GLY A 340 -6.91 5.64 -10.85
C GLY A 340 -7.53 6.22 -12.11
N LEU A 341 -6.71 6.73 -13.03
CA LEU A 341 -7.16 7.32 -14.29
C LEU A 341 -6.78 6.44 -15.50
N PRO A 342 -7.48 5.32 -15.78
CA PRO A 342 -7.12 4.47 -16.90
C PRO A 342 -7.19 5.21 -18.23
N LYS A 343 -6.17 5.01 -19.07
CA LYS A 343 -6.09 5.63 -20.40
C LYS A 343 -7.28 5.29 -21.29
N LYS A 344 -7.79 4.06 -21.24
CA LYS A 344 -8.97 3.66 -22.05
C LYS A 344 -10.24 4.40 -21.63
N GLY A 345 -10.26 4.96 -20.41
CA GLY A 345 -11.33 5.80 -19.91
C GLY A 345 -11.25 7.26 -20.35
N ARG A 346 -10.14 7.71 -20.92
CA ARG A 346 -9.95 9.12 -21.26
C ARG A 346 -10.84 9.53 -22.43
N CYS A 347 -11.57 10.63 -22.26
CA CYS A 347 -12.32 11.24 -23.35
C CYS A 347 -11.41 11.91 -24.37
N PRO A 348 -11.79 11.92 -25.65
CA PRO A 348 -11.15 12.76 -26.66
C PRO A 348 -11.06 14.22 -26.21
N ALA A 349 -10.10 14.96 -26.76
CA ALA A 349 -9.94 16.38 -26.45
C ALA A 349 -11.22 17.16 -26.78
N GLY A 350 -11.69 17.97 -25.82
CA GLY A 350 -12.93 18.74 -25.96
C GLY A 350 -14.21 17.98 -25.59
N GLU A 351 -14.16 16.66 -25.42
CA GLU A 351 -15.31 15.85 -25.01
C GLU A 351 -15.39 15.70 -23.48
N ALA A 352 -16.59 15.36 -23.00
CA ALA A 352 -16.88 15.08 -21.60
C ALA A 352 -17.55 13.71 -21.47
N PRO A 353 -17.45 13.02 -20.32
CA PRO A 353 -18.16 11.77 -20.11
C PRO A 353 -19.68 11.96 -20.26
N GLY A 354 -20.38 10.94 -20.76
CA GLY A 354 -21.84 10.91 -20.74
C GLY A 354 -22.40 10.49 -19.37
N LYS A 355 -23.72 10.65 -19.15
CA LYS A 355 -24.43 10.10 -17.98
C LYS A 355 -24.34 8.56 -17.92
N ASP A 356 -24.27 7.93 -19.08
CA ASP A 356 -24.18 6.48 -19.24
C ASP A 356 -22.75 5.98 -19.48
N ALA A 357 -21.75 6.84 -19.24
CA ALA A 357 -20.32 6.54 -19.37
C ALA A 357 -19.89 5.27 -18.61
N TRP A 358 -20.63 4.89 -17.58
CA TRP A 358 -20.39 3.67 -16.81
C TRP A 358 -20.57 2.40 -17.66
N SER A 359 -21.50 2.42 -18.63
CA SER A 359 -21.85 1.27 -19.48
C SER A 359 -21.03 1.22 -20.77
N SER A 360 -20.67 2.37 -21.33
CA SER A 360 -19.90 2.50 -22.57
C SER A 360 -19.29 3.90 -22.70
N GLY A 361 -18.28 4.05 -23.56
CA GLY A 361 -17.63 5.34 -23.80
C GLY A 361 -16.56 5.72 -22.77
N CYS A 362 -16.13 6.97 -22.83
CA CYS A 362 -15.11 7.53 -21.94
C CYS A 362 -15.71 7.96 -20.60
N THR A 363 -14.89 7.97 -19.55
CA THR A 363 -15.29 8.08 -18.14
C THR A 363 -14.63 9.27 -17.44
N TRP A 364 -13.60 9.88 -18.04
CA TRP A 364 -13.01 11.11 -17.55
C TRP A 364 -12.43 11.98 -18.65
N SER A 365 -12.43 13.29 -18.44
CA SER A 365 -11.79 14.27 -19.32
C SER A 365 -10.89 15.21 -18.53
N LEU A 366 -9.72 15.50 -19.09
CA LEU A 366 -8.85 16.56 -18.58
C LEU A 366 -9.38 17.91 -19.09
N LYS A 367 -9.76 18.81 -18.18
CA LYS A 367 -10.18 20.17 -18.56
C LYS A 367 -9.00 21.11 -18.66
N LYS A 368 -8.15 21.12 -17.64
CA LYS A 368 -6.91 21.90 -17.63
C LYS A 368 -5.99 21.47 -16.51
N ARG A 369 -4.70 21.72 -16.70
CA ARG A 369 -3.74 21.85 -15.60
C ARG A 369 -3.95 23.23 -14.97
N VAL A 370 -4.22 23.26 -13.67
CA VAL A 370 -4.52 24.50 -12.95
C VAL A 370 -3.24 25.22 -12.58
N LYS A 371 -2.27 24.49 -12.00
CA LYS A 371 -1.02 25.03 -11.47
C LYS A 371 -0.04 23.90 -11.19
N THR A 372 1.25 24.17 -11.27
CA THR A 372 2.31 23.25 -10.84
C THR A 372 3.26 23.97 -9.90
N ILE A 373 3.61 23.34 -8.79
CA ILE A 373 4.53 23.91 -7.79
C ILE A 373 5.75 23.02 -7.62
N ARG A 374 6.87 23.63 -7.21
CA ARG A 374 8.02 22.87 -6.71
C ARG A 374 7.65 22.23 -5.39
N GLN A 375 7.96 20.96 -5.26
CA GLN A 375 7.71 20.22 -4.04
C GLN A 375 8.50 20.76 -2.84
N ASP A 376 9.69 21.31 -3.09
CA ASP A 376 10.51 21.96 -2.07
C ASP A 376 9.84 23.22 -1.48
N CYS A 377 9.06 23.96 -2.27
CA CYS A 377 8.31 25.10 -1.74
C CYS A 377 7.33 24.63 -0.66
N LEU A 378 6.54 23.60 -0.96
CA LEU A 378 5.62 23.04 0.03
C LEU A 378 6.38 22.48 1.25
N LEU A 379 7.37 21.61 1.01
CA LEU A 379 7.98 20.85 2.10
C LEU A 379 8.93 21.65 2.99
N LYS A 380 9.74 22.54 2.39
CA LYS A 380 10.80 23.28 3.07
C LYS A 380 10.32 24.69 3.39
N ASP A 381 9.86 25.42 2.38
CA ASP A 381 9.57 26.85 2.55
C ASP A 381 8.27 27.07 3.34
N GLN A 382 7.30 26.15 3.22
CA GLN A 382 6.02 26.20 3.92
C GLN A 382 5.93 25.24 5.13
N ASP A 383 7.06 24.69 5.59
CA ASP A 383 7.15 23.83 6.78
C ASP A 383 6.13 22.67 6.80
N TYR A 384 5.72 22.15 5.64
CA TYR A 384 4.58 21.22 5.55
C TYR A 384 4.70 19.98 6.45
N LEU A 385 5.91 19.45 6.61
CA LEU A 385 6.17 18.28 7.46
C LEU A 385 5.91 18.54 8.95
N LYS A 386 6.00 19.79 9.40
CA LYS A 386 5.61 20.18 10.76
C LYS A 386 4.11 19.98 10.98
N TYR A 387 3.29 20.36 10.00
CA TYR A 387 1.85 20.14 10.04
C TYR A 387 1.52 18.65 10.00
N CYS A 388 2.19 17.88 9.15
CA CYS A 388 2.03 16.43 9.10
C CYS A 388 2.31 15.78 10.47
N LYS A 389 3.44 16.12 11.11
CA LYS A 389 3.79 15.56 12.44
C LYS A 389 2.72 15.91 13.47
N ALA A 390 2.27 17.16 13.50
CA ALA A 390 1.23 17.61 14.43
C ALA A 390 -0.09 16.86 14.20
N ASP A 391 -0.50 16.71 12.94
CA ASP A 391 -1.75 16.05 12.59
C ASP A 391 -1.74 14.55 12.95
N VAL A 392 -0.62 13.86 12.74
CA VAL A 392 -0.49 12.45 13.15
C VAL A 392 -0.52 12.30 14.67
N LEU A 393 0.21 13.16 15.39
CA LEU A 393 0.27 13.11 16.86
C LEU A 393 -1.09 13.41 17.50
N GLU A 394 -1.85 14.35 16.94
CA GLU A 394 -3.15 14.75 17.46
C GLU A 394 -4.30 13.87 16.98
N LYS A 395 -4.12 13.10 15.92
CA LYS A 395 -5.13 12.20 15.32
C LYS A 395 -6.41 12.93 14.87
N LYS A 396 -6.27 14.13 14.30
CA LYS A 396 -7.39 15.03 13.91
C LYS A 396 -7.54 15.20 12.38
N GLY A 397 -7.35 14.13 11.62
CA GLY A 397 -7.76 14.11 10.20
C GLY A 397 -6.99 15.04 9.26
N PHE A 398 -5.68 15.25 9.49
CA PHE A 398 -4.79 15.99 8.57
C PHE A 398 -5.24 17.41 8.19
N THR A 399 -6.09 18.04 9.01
CA THR A 399 -6.72 19.33 8.70
C THR A 399 -5.69 20.44 8.45
N ARG A 400 -4.57 20.46 9.18
CA ARG A 400 -3.52 21.50 9.00
C ARG A 400 -2.77 21.28 7.70
N SER A 401 -2.41 20.03 7.44
CA SER A 401 -1.72 19.61 6.22
C SER A 401 -2.58 19.92 4.99
N ILE A 402 -3.88 19.62 5.03
CA ILE A 402 -4.84 19.98 3.98
C ILE A 402 -4.84 21.48 3.68
N LYS A 403 -4.96 22.31 4.72
CA LYS A 403 -4.96 23.78 4.57
C LYS A 403 -3.63 24.31 4.01
N ALA A 404 -2.50 23.74 4.41
CA ALA A 404 -1.20 24.13 3.89
C ALA A 404 -1.05 23.78 2.41
N LEU A 405 -1.50 22.59 2.00
CA LEU A 405 -1.51 22.18 0.59
C LEU A 405 -2.46 23.06 -0.24
N GLU A 406 -3.63 23.38 0.30
CA GLU A 406 -4.59 24.30 -0.33
C GLU A 406 -3.97 25.68 -0.55
N ALA A 407 -3.35 26.27 0.47
CA ALA A 407 -2.71 27.58 0.41
C ALA A 407 -1.60 27.64 -0.66
N ALA A 408 -0.76 26.59 -0.74
CA ALA A 408 0.30 26.48 -1.73
C ALA A 408 -0.22 26.57 -3.17
N PHE A 409 -1.41 26.03 -3.43
CA PHE A 409 -2.06 26.10 -4.74
C PHE A 409 -2.94 27.35 -4.93
N ALA A 410 -3.47 27.94 -3.87
CA ALA A 410 -4.36 29.10 -3.94
C ALA A 410 -3.63 30.43 -4.19
N SER A 411 -2.37 30.55 -3.78
CA SER A 411 -1.57 31.79 -3.91
C SER A 411 -0.16 31.52 -4.40
N GLU A 412 0.48 32.51 -5.01
CA GLU A 412 1.94 32.52 -5.28
C GLU A 412 2.75 33.25 -4.21
N ASP A 413 2.09 34.00 -3.30
CA ASP A 413 2.72 34.75 -2.22
C ASP A 413 3.14 33.83 -1.07
N PRO A 414 4.46 33.65 -0.80
CA PRO A 414 4.94 32.79 0.26
C PRO A 414 4.47 33.20 1.66
N SER A 415 4.18 34.49 1.89
CA SER A 415 3.71 34.98 3.19
C SER A 415 2.29 34.52 3.53
N MET A 416 1.52 34.13 2.51
CA MET A 416 0.18 33.55 2.65
C MET A 416 0.18 32.01 2.56
N GLY A 417 1.35 31.37 2.59
CA GLY A 417 1.47 29.93 2.39
C GLY A 417 1.57 29.51 0.91
N GLY A 418 1.65 30.48 -0.01
CA GLY A 418 1.63 30.26 -1.45
C GLY A 418 2.94 29.68 -2.01
N CYS A 419 2.83 29.04 -3.17
CA CYS A 419 3.97 28.58 -3.96
C CYS A 419 3.82 29.10 -5.40
N ALA A 420 4.91 29.56 -6.02
CA ALA A 420 4.86 30.05 -7.40
C ALA A 420 4.45 28.94 -8.39
N ASP A 421 3.63 29.28 -9.40
CA ASP A 421 3.39 28.39 -10.54
C ASP A 421 4.66 28.33 -11.40
N ILE A 422 5.22 27.13 -11.55
CA ILE A 422 6.39 26.91 -12.41
C ILE A 422 5.99 26.54 -13.84
N GLY A 423 4.70 26.51 -14.15
CA GLY A 423 4.16 26.16 -15.45
C GLY A 423 4.41 24.69 -15.81
N GLY A 424 4.45 24.39 -17.10
CA GLY A 424 4.80 23.06 -17.61
C GLY A 424 5.25 23.13 -19.08
N PRO A 425 5.59 22.00 -19.69
CA PRO A 425 6.00 21.95 -21.09
C PRO A 425 4.82 22.44 -21.94
N ASN A 426 5.10 23.43 -22.79
CA ASN A 426 4.14 24.17 -23.63
C ASN A 426 3.19 25.12 -22.90
N THR A 427 3.66 25.96 -21.97
CA THR A 427 2.89 27.13 -21.48
C THR A 427 2.48 28.14 -22.58
N ASP A 428 2.85 27.90 -23.85
CA ASP A 428 2.23 28.48 -25.05
C ASP A 428 0.92 27.79 -25.50
N GLU A 429 0.19 27.11 -24.62
CA GLU A 429 -1.18 26.62 -24.89
C GLU A 429 -2.19 27.75 -25.22
N ARG A 430 -1.80 29.03 -25.12
CA ARG A 430 -2.56 30.16 -25.70
C ARG A 430 -2.42 30.30 -27.23
N LEU A 431 -1.46 29.65 -27.88
CA LEU A 431 -1.25 29.76 -29.33
C LEU A 431 -1.94 28.68 -30.17
N ALA A 432 -2.51 27.64 -29.56
CA ALA A 432 -3.21 26.58 -30.29
C ALA A 432 -4.75 26.80 -30.43
N ALA A 433 -5.30 27.87 -29.85
CA ALA A 433 -6.72 28.20 -29.92
C ALA A 433 -7.09 29.30 -30.95
N VAL A 434 -6.14 29.74 -31.79
CA VAL A 434 -6.37 30.75 -32.85
C VAL A 434 -5.85 30.26 -34.20
N ILE A 435 -6.21 29.04 -34.61
CA ILE A 435 -6.36 28.67 -36.03
C ILE A 435 -7.44 27.58 -36.14
N VAL A 436 -8.71 27.99 -36.08
CA VAL A 436 -9.80 27.41 -36.89
C VAL A 436 -10.70 28.55 -37.31
#